data_AF-A0AA37WMR4-F1
#
_entry.id   AF-A0AA37WMR4-F1
#
_cell.length_a   1.000
_cell.length_b   1.000
_cell.length_c   1.000
_cell.angle_alpha   90.00
_cell.angle_beta   90.00
_cell.angle_gamma   90.00
#
_symmetry.space_group_name_H-M   'P 1'
#
loop_
_entity.id
_entity.type
_entity.pdbx_description
1 polymer ?
#
loop_
_entity_poly.entity_id
_entity_poly.type
_entity_poly.pdbx_seq_one_letter_code
_entity_poly.pdbx_strand_id
1 'polypeptide(L)'
;MTFRTLCGVTAAFAISASGLVGAADFSVPSLSRCLDDMGSSNTSDPKVFNLNVDDIYYDAEDVRDFAVQAVVNMTENFASEGSECRTFSQPMNRETVTCEEIGGVDACIIPSDAGEFIVVRDYVDSANIVLTEYDSDYRYFPKIDAKNDQESLWLPNPSSCYSELLEGLVESEYFSDSQAYSVDVSNYTYFDDFRYVLARSTRDVVGNVAAQNEACHVVTEAHPATEAECLYREGKPSLCGITSTDSGFFVYISDAETQMHVLFNRWD
;
A
#
# COMPACT_ATOMS: atom_id res chain seq x y z
N MET A 1 -53.60 8.08 56.39
CA MET A 1 -53.49 8.19 54.92
C MET A 1 -52.17 7.56 54.53
N THR A 2 -52.23 6.37 53.95
CA THR A 2 -51.08 5.50 53.65
C THR A 2 -51.08 5.29 52.14
N PHE A 3 -50.13 5.90 51.43
CA PHE A 3 -49.93 5.65 50.00
C PHE A 3 -48.90 4.54 49.83
N ARG A 4 -49.33 3.41 49.27
CA ARG A 4 -48.48 2.34 48.74
C ARG A 4 -48.22 2.62 47.26
N THR A 5 -46.97 2.76 46.87
CA THR A 5 -46.55 2.81 45.47
C THR A 5 -46.11 1.41 45.05
N LEU A 6 -46.82 0.82 44.08
CA LEU A 6 -46.41 -0.42 43.39
C LEU A 6 -45.33 -0.05 42.35
N CYS A 7 -44.14 -0.63 42.47
CA CYS A 7 -43.17 -0.70 41.38
C CYS A 7 -43.40 -2.03 40.64
N GLY A 8 -43.88 -1.93 39.40
CA GLY A 8 -43.93 -3.05 38.46
C GLY A 8 -42.53 -3.32 37.90
N VAL A 9 -42.12 -4.59 37.94
CA VAL A 9 -40.90 -5.09 37.29
C VAL A 9 -41.28 -5.47 35.86
N THR A 10 -40.82 -4.72 34.87
CA THR A 10 -40.81 -5.14 33.46
C THR A 10 -39.48 -5.82 33.18
N ALA A 11 -39.50 -7.15 33.05
CA ALA A 11 -38.38 -7.93 32.55
C ALA A 11 -38.24 -7.68 31.04
N ALA A 12 -37.18 -7.01 30.63
CA ALA A 12 -36.77 -6.93 29.24
C ALA A 12 -36.04 -8.24 28.88
N PHE A 13 -36.67 -9.06 28.04
CA PHE A 13 -36.01 -10.18 27.39
C PHE A 13 -35.02 -9.61 26.36
N ALA A 14 -33.72 -9.72 26.64
CA ALA A 14 -32.69 -9.52 25.64
C ALA A 14 -32.74 -10.70 24.67
N ILE A 15 -33.29 -10.47 23.47
CA ILE A 15 -33.13 -11.39 22.34
C ILE A 15 -31.71 -11.18 21.83
N SER A 16 -30.77 -11.99 22.33
CA SER A 16 -29.46 -12.13 21.73
C SER A 16 -29.65 -12.81 20.37
N ALA A 17 -29.72 -11.99 19.32
CA ALA A 17 -29.57 -12.43 17.95
C ALA A 17 -28.11 -12.86 17.75
N SER A 18 -27.80 -14.10 18.12
CA SER A 18 -26.60 -14.78 17.67
C SER A 18 -26.76 -15.07 16.17
N GLY A 19 -26.51 -14.05 15.36
CA GLY A 19 -26.22 -14.23 13.95
C GLY A 19 -25.01 -15.15 13.84
N LEU A 20 -25.13 -16.17 12.99
CA LEU A 20 -24.03 -17.03 12.59
C LEU A 20 -22.97 -16.17 11.91
N VAL A 21 -22.03 -15.64 12.68
CA VAL A 21 -20.74 -15.20 12.15
C VAL A 21 -20.06 -16.49 11.72
N GLY A 22 -19.82 -16.66 10.42
CA GLY A 22 -19.01 -17.77 9.92
C GLY A 22 -17.69 -17.83 10.67
N ALA A 23 -17.17 -19.04 10.90
CA ALA A 23 -15.83 -19.17 11.46
C ALA A 23 -14.83 -18.45 10.55
N ALA A 24 -13.85 -17.76 11.15
CA ALA A 24 -12.84 -17.05 10.38
C ALA A 24 -12.00 -18.01 9.54
N ASP A 25 -11.67 -17.59 8.32
CA ASP A 25 -10.90 -18.40 7.35
C ASP A 25 -9.40 -18.36 7.66
N PHE A 26 -8.90 -17.22 8.15
CA PHE A 26 -7.50 -17.00 8.49
C PHE A 26 -7.34 -15.92 9.56
N SER A 27 -6.09 -15.58 9.88
CA SER A 27 -5.77 -14.45 10.75
C SER A 27 -4.62 -13.66 10.15
N VAL A 28 -4.70 -12.34 10.28
CA VAL A 28 -3.61 -11.44 9.88
C VAL A 28 -3.11 -10.65 11.09
N PRO A 29 -1.84 -10.26 11.12
CA PRO A 29 -1.28 -9.34 12.11
C PRO A 29 -2.12 -8.06 12.29
N SER A 30 -2.09 -7.49 13.48
CA SER A 30 -2.67 -6.16 13.71
C SER A 30 -1.70 -5.07 13.27
N LEU A 31 -2.15 -4.17 12.40
CA LEU A 31 -1.31 -3.12 11.84
C LEU A 31 -0.72 -2.22 12.93
N SER A 32 -1.53 -1.85 13.94
CA SER A 32 -1.06 -0.99 15.04
C SER A 32 0.20 -1.55 15.72
N ARG A 33 0.26 -2.88 15.90
CA ARG A 33 1.38 -3.57 16.53
C ARG A 33 2.58 -3.66 15.60
N CYS A 34 2.34 -3.84 14.31
CA CYS A 34 3.41 -3.89 13.32
C CYS A 34 4.09 -2.53 13.12
N LEU A 35 3.32 -1.43 13.13
CA LEU A 35 3.87 -0.08 13.09
C LEU A 35 4.75 0.24 14.31
N ASP A 36 4.36 -0.24 15.50
CA ASP A 36 5.13 -0.03 16.73
C ASP A 36 6.39 -0.90 16.81
N ASP A 37 6.32 -2.16 16.35
CA ASP A 37 7.37 -3.17 16.57
C ASP A 37 8.38 -3.30 15.41
N MET A 38 8.00 -2.98 14.17
CA MET A 38 8.86 -3.19 13.00
C MET A 38 9.72 -1.96 12.74
N GLY A 39 10.94 -1.96 13.28
CA GLY A 39 11.82 -0.78 13.30
C GLY A 39 12.64 -0.50 12.03
N SER A 40 12.73 -1.43 11.07
CA SER A 40 13.44 -1.18 9.81
C SER A 40 12.91 -2.03 8.65
N SER A 41 12.52 -1.35 7.59
CA SER A 41 12.23 -1.93 6.29
C SER A 41 13.53 -2.23 5.49
N ASN A 42 13.43 -3.11 4.49
CA ASN A 42 14.46 -3.36 3.47
C ASN A 42 14.34 -2.50 2.21
N THR A 43 13.47 -1.48 2.22
CA THR A 43 13.31 -0.51 1.14
C THR A 43 13.78 0.88 1.59
N SER A 44 13.73 1.87 0.70
CA SER A 44 13.97 3.27 1.07
C SER A 44 12.78 3.91 1.79
N ASP A 45 11.65 3.20 1.92
CA ASP A 45 10.48 3.62 2.66
C ASP A 45 10.30 2.80 3.94
N PRO A 46 10.30 3.42 5.14
CA PRO A 46 10.24 2.69 6.41
C PRO A 46 8.95 1.90 6.63
N LYS A 47 7.86 2.22 5.91
CA LYS A 47 6.55 1.54 6.03
C LYS A 47 6.30 0.53 4.89
N VAL A 48 7.25 0.34 3.98
CA VAL A 48 7.10 -0.59 2.86
C VAL A 48 8.12 -1.70 2.94
N PHE A 49 7.68 -2.96 2.98
CA PHE A 49 8.57 -4.12 3.01
C PHE A 49 8.52 -4.83 1.66
N ASN A 50 9.69 -5.12 1.10
CA ASN A 50 9.80 -5.92 -0.11
C ASN A 50 10.12 -7.37 0.25
N LEU A 51 9.37 -8.32 -0.29
CA LEU A 51 9.62 -9.75 -0.16
C LEU A 51 10.07 -10.31 -1.50
N ASN A 52 11.17 -11.06 -1.49
CA ASN A 52 11.46 -12.04 -2.53
C ASN A 52 10.66 -13.29 -2.22
N VAL A 53 9.92 -13.76 -3.21
CA VAL A 53 8.81 -14.68 -3.03
C VAL A 53 9.14 -16.03 -3.66
N ASP A 54 10.35 -16.53 -3.45
CA ASP A 54 10.83 -17.79 -4.03
C ASP A 54 9.99 -19.03 -3.59
N ASP A 55 9.16 -18.91 -2.55
CA ASP A 55 8.35 -20.00 -1.96
C ASP A 55 6.81 -19.78 -1.98
N ILE A 56 6.29 -18.64 -2.46
CA ILE A 56 4.81 -18.39 -2.52
C ILE A 56 4.28 -18.52 -3.96
N TYR A 57 5.15 -18.66 -4.97
CA TYR A 57 4.87 -18.15 -6.31
C TYR A 57 4.10 -19.03 -7.32
N TYR A 58 3.54 -20.20 -6.98
CA TYR A 58 2.76 -20.97 -7.99
C TYR A 58 1.45 -21.59 -7.54
N ASP A 59 1.22 -21.80 -6.24
CA ASP A 59 0.10 -22.64 -5.79
C ASP A 59 -1.13 -21.85 -5.30
N ALA A 60 -1.05 -20.52 -5.15
CA ALA A 60 -2.20 -19.71 -4.78
C ALA A 60 -3.06 -19.41 -6.02
N GLU A 61 -4.10 -20.21 -6.26
CA GLU A 61 -5.10 -19.95 -7.33
C GLU A 61 -5.86 -18.63 -7.11
N ASP A 62 -5.93 -18.15 -5.86
CA ASP A 62 -6.63 -16.92 -5.47
C ASP A 62 -5.63 -15.85 -5.03
N VAL A 63 -5.65 -14.69 -5.71
CA VAL A 63 -4.79 -13.54 -5.42
C VAL A 63 -4.94 -13.01 -3.99
N ARG A 64 -6.10 -13.24 -3.37
CA ARG A 64 -6.33 -12.89 -1.96
C ARG A 64 -5.53 -13.77 -1.00
N ASP A 65 -5.39 -15.06 -1.31
CA ASP A 65 -4.60 -15.98 -0.50
C ASP A 65 -3.10 -15.63 -0.59
N PHE A 66 -2.64 -15.24 -1.78
CA PHE A 66 -1.31 -14.69 -1.98
C PHE A 66 -1.07 -13.46 -1.08
N ALA A 67 -1.97 -12.50 -1.09
CA ALA A 67 -1.82 -11.27 -0.30
C ALA A 67 -1.79 -11.55 1.22
N VAL A 68 -2.65 -12.47 1.69
CA VAL A 68 -2.64 -12.88 3.11
C VAL A 68 -1.31 -13.53 3.47
N GLN A 69 -0.81 -14.44 2.63
CA GLN A 69 0.47 -15.10 2.88
C GLN A 69 1.65 -14.12 2.84
N ALA A 70 1.63 -13.13 1.94
CA ALA A 70 2.64 -12.08 1.87
C ALA A 70 2.72 -11.28 3.19
N VAL A 71 1.58 -10.88 3.77
CA VAL A 71 1.56 -10.18 5.06
C VAL A 71 2.08 -11.08 6.20
N VAL A 72 1.70 -12.37 6.21
CA VAL A 72 2.23 -13.32 7.19
C VAL A 72 3.75 -13.43 7.07
N ASN A 73 4.27 -13.68 5.87
CA ASN A 73 5.70 -13.84 5.62
C ASN A 73 6.48 -12.55 5.93
N MET A 74 5.92 -11.38 5.65
CA MET A 74 6.50 -10.10 6.04
C MET A 74 6.76 -10.08 7.56
N THR A 75 5.77 -10.44 8.37
CA THR A 75 5.96 -10.45 9.82
C THR A 75 6.92 -11.52 10.30
N GLU A 76 6.99 -12.66 9.61
CA GLU A 76 7.95 -13.72 9.96
C GLU A 76 9.41 -13.31 9.67
N ASN A 77 9.62 -12.55 8.59
CA ASN A 77 10.94 -12.15 8.12
C ASN A 77 11.47 -10.90 8.84
N PHE A 78 10.59 -9.94 9.14
CA PHE A 78 11.01 -8.62 9.61
C PHE A 78 10.64 -8.32 11.07
N ALA A 79 9.65 -8.98 11.65
CA ALA A 79 9.33 -8.79 13.06
C ALA A 79 10.16 -9.74 13.95
N SER A 80 10.63 -9.24 15.09
CA SER A 80 11.40 -10.08 16.03
C SER A 80 10.56 -11.24 16.55
N GLU A 81 11.21 -12.38 16.84
CA GLU A 81 10.55 -13.52 17.48
C GLU A 81 9.88 -13.10 18.80
N GLY A 82 8.57 -13.35 18.93
CA GLY A 82 7.78 -12.96 20.10
C GLY A 82 7.29 -11.50 20.14
N SER A 83 7.50 -10.72 19.08
CA SER A 83 6.90 -9.38 18.93
C SER A 83 5.36 -9.43 18.96
N GLU A 84 4.73 -8.32 19.35
CA GLU A 84 3.27 -8.19 19.29
C GLU A 84 2.77 -8.22 17.85
N CYS A 85 3.53 -7.65 16.90
CA CYS A 85 3.20 -7.77 15.48
C CYS A 85 3.05 -9.23 15.01
N ARG A 86 3.93 -10.13 15.46
CA ARG A 86 3.89 -11.55 15.07
C ARG A 86 2.86 -12.37 15.85
N THR A 87 2.59 -12.00 17.11
CA THR A 87 1.78 -12.82 18.02
C THR A 87 0.33 -12.36 18.16
N PHE A 88 0.05 -11.10 17.83
CA PHE A 88 -1.28 -10.51 17.97
C PHE A 88 -1.94 -10.36 16.60
N SER A 89 -2.77 -11.35 16.26
CA SER A 89 -3.50 -11.40 15.00
C SER A 89 -5.02 -11.24 15.20
N GLN A 90 -5.67 -10.73 14.17
CA GLN A 90 -7.11 -10.56 14.09
C GLN A 90 -7.70 -11.63 13.15
N PRO A 91 -8.78 -12.32 13.57
CA PRO A 91 -9.47 -13.28 12.72
C PRO A 91 -10.19 -12.56 11.58
N MET A 92 -10.07 -13.08 10.36
CA MET A 92 -10.64 -12.47 9.14
C MET A 92 -11.22 -13.52 8.18
N ASN A 93 -12.07 -13.05 7.27
CA ASN A 93 -12.65 -13.85 6.19
C ASN A 93 -12.10 -13.40 4.84
N ARG A 94 -12.00 -14.32 3.88
CA ARG A 94 -11.41 -14.02 2.56
C ARG A 94 -12.16 -12.94 1.81
N GLU A 95 -13.47 -12.83 1.99
CA GLU A 95 -14.30 -11.80 1.33
C GLU A 95 -14.00 -10.38 1.81
N THR A 96 -13.22 -10.21 2.89
CA THR A 96 -12.80 -8.89 3.37
C THR A 96 -11.56 -8.36 2.66
N VAL A 97 -10.81 -9.23 1.96
CA VAL A 97 -9.65 -8.83 1.15
C VAL A 97 -10.16 -8.40 -0.21
N THR A 98 -9.83 -7.16 -0.60
CA THR A 98 -10.21 -6.59 -1.89
C THR A 98 -8.97 -6.51 -2.77
N CYS A 99 -9.00 -7.09 -3.96
CA CYS A 99 -7.89 -7.01 -4.91
C CYS A 99 -8.39 -6.39 -6.21
N GLU A 100 -7.63 -5.45 -6.75
CA GLU A 100 -7.90 -4.74 -7.99
C GLU A 100 -6.62 -4.73 -8.84
N GLU A 101 -6.78 -4.69 -10.15
CA GLU A 101 -5.67 -4.43 -11.07
C GLU A 101 -5.45 -2.91 -11.15
N ILE A 102 -4.25 -2.44 -10.80
CA ILE A 102 -3.88 -1.03 -10.80
C ILE A 102 -2.55 -0.87 -11.50
N GLY A 103 -2.56 -0.23 -12.67
CA GLY A 103 -1.32 -0.08 -13.44
C GLY A 103 -0.82 -1.42 -13.97
N GLY A 104 -1.74 -2.37 -14.25
CA GLY A 104 -1.42 -3.69 -14.80
C GLY A 104 -0.88 -4.70 -13.79
N VAL A 105 -0.96 -4.41 -12.49
CA VAL A 105 -0.58 -5.33 -11.42
C VAL A 105 -1.67 -5.50 -10.37
N ASP A 106 -1.65 -6.67 -9.75
CA ASP A 106 -2.54 -6.99 -8.64
C ASP A 106 -2.14 -6.19 -7.38
N ALA A 107 -3.07 -5.35 -6.92
CA ALA A 107 -2.98 -4.65 -5.65
C ALA A 107 -4.10 -5.12 -4.72
N CYS A 108 -3.74 -5.76 -3.62
CA CYS A 108 -4.66 -6.26 -2.62
C CYS A 108 -4.64 -5.42 -1.35
N ILE A 109 -5.83 -5.09 -0.86
CA ILE A 109 -6.07 -4.36 0.38
C ILE A 109 -6.58 -5.33 1.43
N ILE A 110 -5.85 -5.41 2.55
CA ILE A 110 -6.22 -6.20 3.72
C ILE A 110 -6.50 -5.24 4.88
N PRO A 111 -7.78 -5.07 5.28
CA PRO A 111 -8.14 -4.23 6.40
C PRO A 111 -7.53 -4.70 7.72
N SER A 112 -7.17 -3.75 8.57
CA SER A 112 -6.70 -3.99 9.93
C SER A 112 -7.25 -3.00 10.94
N ASP A 113 -6.83 -3.15 12.18
CA ASP A 113 -7.36 -2.43 13.35
C ASP A 113 -7.10 -0.92 13.28
N ALA A 114 -5.90 -0.52 12.87
CA ALA A 114 -5.49 0.87 12.74
C ALA A 114 -5.39 1.35 11.29
N GLY A 115 -5.66 0.51 10.29
CA GLY A 115 -5.40 0.85 8.89
C GLY A 115 -5.55 -0.31 7.93
N GLU A 116 -4.68 -0.39 6.92
CA GLU A 116 -4.67 -1.44 5.90
C GLU A 116 -3.24 -1.86 5.58
N PHE A 117 -3.06 -3.16 5.32
CA PHE A 117 -1.91 -3.65 4.57
C PHE A 117 -2.27 -3.60 3.09
N ILE A 118 -1.44 -2.94 2.28
CA ILE A 118 -1.58 -2.92 0.83
C ILE A 118 -0.46 -3.76 0.24
N VAL A 119 -0.84 -4.88 -0.37
CA VAL A 119 0.08 -5.81 -1.02
C VAL A 119 0.06 -5.54 -2.51
N VAL A 120 1.19 -5.13 -3.07
CA VAL A 120 1.36 -4.94 -4.52
C VAL A 120 2.27 -6.05 -5.02
N ARG A 121 1.71 -6.91 -5.87
CA ARG A 121 2.45 -8.00 -6.50
C ARG A 121 3.32 -7.43 -7.63
N ASP A 122 4.58 -7.83 -7.64
CA ASP A 122 5.49 -7.57 -8.74
C ASP A 122 5.28 -8.59 -9.88
N TYR A 123 5.76 -8.28 -11.08
CA TYR A 123 5.61 -9.12 -12.27
C TYR A 123 6.26 -10.50 -12.12
N VAL A 124 7.48 -10.55 -11.55
CA VAL A 124 8.31 -11.76 -11.58
C VAL A 124 8.12 -12.59 -10.32
N ASP A 125 8.77 -12.26 -9.21
CA ASP A 125 8.82 -13.10 -8.00
C ASP A 125 8.89 -12.25 -6.72
N SER A 126 8.38 -11.02 -6.74
CA SER A 126 8.45 -10.10 -5.58
C SER A 126 7.07 -9.57 -5.14
N ALA A 127 6.98 -9.09 -3.91
CA ALA A 127 5.79 -8.39 -3.41
C ALA A 127 6.20 -7.24 -2.50
N ASN A 128 5.54 -6.10 -2.65
CA ASN A 128 5.66 -4.99 -1.72
C ASN A 128 4.46 -4.97 -0.79
N ILE A 129 4.72 -4.85 0.52
CA ILE A 129 3.70 -4.74 1.55
C ILE A 129 3.84 -3.37 2.18
N VAL A 130 2.85 -2.52 1.97
CA VAL A 130 2.77 -1.16 2.49
C VAL A 130 1.86 -1.13 3.70
N LEU A 131 2.36 -0.60 4.80
CA LEU A 131 1.61 -0.40 6.03
C LEU A 131 1.01 1.02 6.01
N THR A 132 -0.31 1.13 5.90
CA THR A 132 -1.01 2.43 5.84
C THR A 132 -2.00 2.58 6.97
N GLU A 133 -1.97 3.70 7.69
CA GLU A 133 -2.85 3.97 8.83
C GLU A 133 -4.17 4.58 8.36
N TYR A 134 -5.28 4.39 9.07
CA TYR A 134 -6.51 5.15 8.86
C TYR A 134 -6.43 6.49 9.58
N ASP A 135 -6.43 7.58 8.82
CA ASP A 135 -6.47 8.93 9.37
C ASP A 135 -7.60 9.75 8.76
N SER A 136 -8.14 10.68 9.55
CA SER A 136 -8.97 11.76 9.06
C SER A 136 -8.33 12.60 7.95
N ASP A 137 -7.01 12.63 7.86
CA ASP A 137 -6.22 13.49 6.98
C ASP A 137 -6.20 13.03 5.51
N TYR A 138 -6.65 11.81 5.19
CA TYR A 138 -6.86 11.39 3.79
C TYR A 138 -7.82 12.28 3.01
N ARG A 139 -8.65 13.08 3.68
CA ARG A 139 -9.56 14.03 3.03
C ARG A 139 -8.84 15.16 2.30
N TYR A 140 -7.54 15.36 2.56
CA TYR A 140 -6.78 16.45 1.98
C TYR A 140 -6.08 16.11 0.66
N PHE A 141 -5.98 14.83 0.29
CA PHE A 141 -5.45 14.49 -1.03
C PHE A 141 -6.39 14.95 -2.14
N PRO A 142 -5.88 15.62 -3.18
CA PRO A 142 -6.71 16.08 -4.27
C PRO A 142 -7.39 14.90 -4.97
N LYS A 143 -8.54 15.15 -5.57
CA LYS A 143 -9.26 14.14 -6.36
C LYS A 143 -8.70 14.12 -7.78
N ILE A 144 -9.08 13.10 -8.54
CA ILE A 144 -8.83 13.06 -9.99
C ILE A 144 -9.89 13.92 -10.68
N ASP A 145 -9.49 14.90 -11.47
CA ASP A 145 -10.40 15.70 -12.28
C ASP A 145 -10.42 15.21 -13.73
N ALA A 146 -11.45 14.43 -14.11
CA ALA A 146 -11.58 13.87 -15.45
C ALA A 146 -11.48 14.89 -16.61
N LYS A 147 -11.62 16.20 -16.35
CA LYS A 147 -11.40 17.22 -17.38
C LYS A 147 -9.94 17.33 -17.84
N ASN A 148 -8.99 16.93 -17.00
CA ASN A 148 -7.56 16.99 -17.28
C ASN A 148 -7.03 15.68 -17.88
N ASP A 149 -7.90 14.75 -18.24
CA ASP A 149 -7.56 13.48 -18.90
C ASP A 149 -6.77 13.67 -20.21
N GLN A 150 -6.93 14.81 -20.87
CA GLN A 150 -6.20 15.14 -22.10
C GLN A 150 -4.79 15.69 -21.86
N GLU A 151 -4.41 15.93 -20.61
CA GLU A 151 -3.10 16.48 -20.25
C GLU A 151 -2.04 15.38 -20.21
N SER A 152 -0.77 15.78 -20.36
CA SER A 152 0.36 14.85 -20.25
C SER A 152 0.97 14.91 -18.86
N LEU A 153 1.16 13.74 -18.25
CA LEU A 153 2.02 13.51 -17.11
C LEU A 153 3.45 13.39 -17.61
N TRP A 154 4.32 14.27 -17.12
CA TRP A 154 5.75 14.24 -17.44
C TRP A 154 6.46 13.37 -16.42
N LEU A 155 6.61 12.09 -16.77
CA LEU A 155 7.23 11.09 -15.91
C LEU A 155 8.68 10.89 -16.33
N PRO A 156 9.58 10.62 -15.38
CA PRO A 156 10.92 10.19 -15.74
C PRO A 156 10.87 8.85 -16.50
N ASN A 157 11.63 8.74 -17.59
CA ASN A 157 11.92 7.48 -18.26
C ASN A 157 12.88 6.69 -17.34
N PRO A 158 12.44 5.55 -16.79
CA PRO A 158 13.25 4.79 -15.85
C PRO A 158 14.43 4.08 -16.51
N SER A 159 14.44 3.82 -17.83
CA SER A 159 15.54 3.12 -18.51
C SER A 159 16.90 3.78 -18.28
N SER A 160 16.94 5.11 -18.10
CA SER A 160 18.18 5.87 -17.91
C SER A 160 18.68 5.89 -16.45
N CYS A 161 17.85 5.50 -15.50
CA CYS A 161 18.13 5.51 -14.06
C CYS A 161 17.76 4.18 -13.40
N TYR A 162 17.70 3.14 -14.24
CA TYR A 162 16.99 1.91 -13.95
C TYR A 162 17.66 1.12 -12.82
N SER A 163 18.98 1.00 -12.88
CA SER A 163 19.75 0.25 -11.87
C SER A 163 19.70 1.00 -10.54
N GLU A 164 19.83 2.32 -10.60
CA GLU A 164 19.84 3.20 -9.44
C GLU A 164 18.46 3.30 -8.77
N LEU A 165 17.38 3.11 -9.54
CA LEU A 165 16.02 3.03 -9.01
C LEU A 165 15.75 1.72 -8.26
N LEU A 166 16.55 0.69 -8.48
CA LEU A 166 16.48 -0.58 -7.75
C LEU A 166 17.52 -0.66 -6.62
N GLU A 167 18.58 0.15 -6.70
CA GLU A 167 19.60 0.25 -5.65
C GLU A 167 19.05 0.90 -4.38
N GLY A 168 18.83 0.10 -3.33
CA GLY A 168 18.56 0.59 -1.98
C GLY A 168 19.33 -0.20 -0.93
N LEU A 169 20.02 0.54 -0.05
CA LEU A 169 20.58 0.26 1.29
C LEU A 169 21.16 -1.11 1.68
N VAL A 170 21.26 -2.10 0.81
CA VAL A 170 21.85 -3.39 1.14
C VAL A 170 23.05 -3.65 0.24
N GLU A 171 24.23 -3.78 0.86
CA GLU A 171 25.47 -4.30 0.27
C GLU A 171 25.34 -5.77 -0.19
N SER A 172 24.14 -6.24 -0.54
CA SER A 172 23.93 -7.60 -1.03
C SER A 172 23.96 -7.59 -2.55
N GLU A 173 24.76 -8.49 -3.11
CA GLU A 173 24.95 -8.73 -4.56
C GLU A 173 23.67 -9.22 -5.30
N TYR A 174 22.48 -9.03 -4.71
CA TYR A 174 21.19 -9.39 -5.28
C TYR A 174 20.44 -8.11 -5.64
N PHE A 175 20.31 -7.88 -6.95
CA PHE A 175 19.43 -6.85 -7.49
C PHE A 175 18.00 -7.21 -7.08
N SER A 176 17.33 -6.30 -6.38
CA SER A 176 15.89 -6.41 -6.12
C SER A 176 15.14 -6.08 -7.42
N ASP A 177 14.07 -6.81 -7.72
CA ASP A 177 13.19 -6.50 -8.86
C ASP A 177 12.20 -5.36 -8.53
N SER A 178 12.24 -4.87 -7.30
CA SER A 178 11.39 -3.79 -6.85
C SER A 178 12.01 -2.93 -5.74
N GLN A 179 11.62 -1.67 -5.69
CA GLN A 179 12.03 -0.72 -4.66
C GLN A 179 10.88 0.22 -4.30
N ALA A 180 10.84 0.65 -3.04
CA ALA A 180 9.87 1.60 -2.54
C ALA A 180 10.54 2.87 -2.02
N TYR A 181 9.90 3.99 -2.29
CA TYR A 181 10.36 5.33 -1.91
C TYR A 181 9.27 6.08 -1.17
N SER A 182 9.66 6.81 -0.13
CA SER A 182 8.77 7.73 0.58
C SER A 182 8.94 9.15 0.05
N VAL A 183 7.82 9.81 -0.27
CA VAL A 183 7.81 11.20 -0.72
C VAL A 183 6.87 12.01 0.18
N ASP A 184 7.42 13.05 0.82
CA ASP A 184 6.62 14.07 1.49
C ASP A 184 5.94 14.96 0.43
N VAL A 185 4.62 14.82 0.33
CA VAL A 185 3.81 15.56 -0.63
C VAL A 185 3.01 16.69 0.03
N SER A 186 3.31 17.08 1.27
CA SER A 186 2.64 18.18 1.98
C SER A 186 2.60 19.49 1.17
N ASN A 187 3.66 19.77 0.43
CA ASN A 187 3.75 20.94 -0.46
C ASN A 187 2.96 20.77 -1.77
N TYR A 188 2.54 19.54 -2.10
CA TYR A 188 1.78 19.18 -3.30
C TYR A 188 0.29 18.95 -3.03
N THR A 189 -0.10 18.68 -1.79
CA THR A 189 -1.48 18.38 -1.38
C THR A 189 -2.49 19.49 -1.75
N TYR A 190 -2.02 20.71 -2.01
CA TYR A 190 -2.85 21.84 -2.44
C TYR A 190 -2.97 22.04 -3.96
N PHE A 191 -2.43 21.13 -4.78
CA PHE A 191 -2.70 21.14 -6.22
C PHE A 191 -4.09 20.57 -6.49
N ASP A 192 -4.77 21.07 -7.52
CA ASP A 192 -6.18 20.75 -7.79
C ASP A 192 -6.44 19.30 -8.25
N ASP A 193 -5.39 18.50 -8.51
CA ASP A 193 -5.53 17.18 -9.14
C ASP A 193 -4.45 16.18 -8.68
N PHE A 194 -4.88 14.98 -8.27
CA PHE A 194 -4.02 13.91 -7.74
C PHE A 194 -2.92 13.47 -8.70
N ARG A 195 -3.20 13.45 -10.00
CA ARG A 195 -2.23 12.95 -10.99
C ARG A 195 -1.01 13.85 -11.11
N TYR A 196 -1.18 15.15 -10.85
CA TYR A 196 -0.05 16.06 -10.72
C TYR A 196 0.82 15.70 -9.53
N VAL A 197 0.23 15.34 -8.39
CA VAL A 197 0.97 14.88 -7.21
C VAL A 197 1.78 13.63 -7.58
N LEU A 198 1.15 12.65 -8.25
CA LEU A 198 1.84 11.44 -8.73
C LEU A 198 3.06 11.77 -9.59
N ALA A 199 2.86 12.54 -10.68
CA ALA A 199 3.92 12.86 -11.62
C ALA A 199 5.07 13.66 -10.97
N ARG A 200 4.74 14.55 -10.03
CA ARG A 200 5.74 15.30 -9.25
C ARG A 200 6.52 14.40 -8.32
N SER A 201 5.85 13.50 -7.60
CA SER A 201 6.50 12.52 -6.73
C SER A 201 7.49 11.65 -7.51
N THR A 202 7.10 11.10 -8.67
CA THR A 202 8.00 10.29 -9.50
C THR A 202 9.22 11.07 -9.96
N ARG A 203 9.02 12.31 -10.43
CA ARG A 203 10.10 13.17 -10.89
C ARG A 203 11.08 13.51 -9.77
N ASP A 204 10.58 13.73 -8.55
CA ASP A 204 11.44 14.03 -7.41
C ASP A 204 12.20 12.79 -6.94
N VAL A 205 11.59 11.60 -6.96
CA VAL A 205 12.29 10.33 -6.72
C VAL A 205 13.45 10.15 -7.71
N VAL A 206 13.18 10.21 -9.02
CA VAL A 206 14.23 10.03 -10.03
C VAL A 206 15.25 11.16 -10.01
N GLY A 207 14.81 12.40 -9.75
CA GLY A 207 15.70 13.54 -9.60
C GLY A 207 16.67 13.40 -8.42
N ASN A 208 16.19 12.87 -7.30
CA ASN A 208 17.02 12.58 -6.13
C ASN A 208 18.03 11.47 -6.40
N VAL A 209 17.63 10.42 -7.12
CA VAL A 209 18.51 9.34 -7.56
C VAL A 209 19.58 9.86 -8.53
N ALA A 210 19.18 10.64 -9.53
CA ALA A 210 20.09 11.27 -10.50
C ALA A 210 21.09 12.23 -9.86
N ALA A 211 20.70 12.93 -8.79
CA ALA A 211 21.61 13.81 -8.06
C ALA A 211 22.73 13.05 -7.33
N GLN A 212 22.56 11.75 -7.08
CA GLN A 212 23.51 10.90 -6.37
C GLN A 212 24.37 10.05 -7.32
N ASN A 213 23.93 9.86 -8.57
CA ASN A 213 24.64 9.04 -9.55
C ASN A 213 24.73 9.74 -10.91
N GLU A 214 25.95 10.08 -11.33
CA GLU A 214 26.22 10.78 -12.60
C GLU A 214 25.85 9.97 -13.85
N ALA A 215 25.69 8.64 -13.75
CA ALA A 215 25.23 7.79 -14.85
C ALA A 215 23.71 7.85 -15.06
N CYS A 216 22.95 8.24 -14.03
CA CYS A 216 21.52 8.44 -14.09
C CYS A 216 21.19 9.85 -14.58
N HIS A 217 20.45 9.93 -15.70
CA HIS A 217 20.01 11.19 -16.27
C HIS A 217 18.49 11.24 -16.31
N VAL A 218 17.92 12.29 -15.72
CA VAL A 218 16.47 12.52 -15.76
C VAL A 218 16.04 12.86 -17.18
N VAL A 219 15.58 11.86 -17.92
CA VAL A 219 14.87 12.03 -19.18
C VAL A 219 13.38 11.95 -18.85
N THR A 220 12.57 12.93 -19.29
CA THR A 220 11.13 12.90 -19.05
C THR A 220 10.37 12.53 -20.32
N GLU A 221 9.37 11.69 -20.18
CA GLU A 221 8.44 11.31 -21.23
C GLU A 221 7.02 11.75 -20.88
N ALA A 222 6.26 12.07 -21.93
CA ALA A 222 4.88 12.51 -21.81
C ALA A 222 3.95 11.30 -21.90
N HIS A 223 3.28 10.98 -20.80
CA HIS A 223 2.24 9.96 -20.74
C HIS A 223 0.87 10.65 -20.64
N PRO A 224 -0.12 10.28 -21.47
CA PRO A 224 -1.49 10.76 -21.28
C PRO A 224 -2.00 10.49 -19.86
N ALA A 225 -2.61 11.48 -19.22
CA ALA A 225 -3.15 11.35 -17.87
C ALA A 225 -4.29 10.32 -17.78
N THR A 226 -4.91 9.96 -18.91
CA THR A 226 -5.87 8.85 -19.04
C THR A 226 -5.27 7.47 -18.86
N GLU A 227 -3.95 7.32 -18.98
CA GLU A 227 -3.26 6.04 -18.80
C GLU A 227 -2.97 5.73 -17.34
N ALA A 228 -3.22 6.67 -16.42
CA ALA A 228 -3.15 6.43 -14.99
C ALA A 228 -4.43 5.74 -14.51
N GLU A 229 -4.28 4.54 -13.97
CA GLU A 229 -5.37 3.79 -13.34
C GLU A 229 -5.37 4.06 -11.85
N CYS A 230 -6.54 4.37 -11.28
CA CYS A 230 -6.61 4.83 -9.91
C CYS A 230 -7.86 4.34 -9.18
N LEU A 231 -7.66 3.88 -7.95
CA LEU A 231 -8.68 3.55 -6.98
C LEU A 231 -8.72 4.64 -5.90
N TYR A 232 -9.61 5.62 -6.06
CA TYR A 232 -9.89 6.63 -5.05
C TYR A 232 -10.84 6.08 -3.98
N ARG A 233 -10.48 6.24 -2.70
CA ARG A 233 -11.27 5.76 -1.57
C ARG A 233 -11.41 6.86 -0.53
N GLU A 234 -12.64 7.30 -0.27
CA GLU A 234 -12.89 8.41 0.66
C GLU A 234 -12.47 8.04 2.10
N GLY A 235 -11.59 8.84 2.69
CA GLY A 235 -11.10 8.63 4.06
C GLY A 235 -10.15 7.44 4.21
N LYS A 236 -9.56 6.98 3.11
CA LYS A 236 -8.65 5.83 3.03
C LYS A 236 -7.49 6.13 2.06
N PRO A 237 -6.40 5.33 2.07
CA PRO A 237 -5.36 5.43 1.06
C PRO A 237 -5.94 5.36 -0.36
N SER A 238 -5.52 6.25 -1.25
CA SER A 238 -5.75 6.11 -2.69
C SER A 238 -4.59 5.33 -3.31
N LEU A 239 -4.91 4.46 -4.26
CA LEU A 239 -3.94 3.67 -5.01
C LEU A 239 -4.00 4.10 -6.47
N CYS A 240 -2.85 4.31 -7.10
CA CYS A 240 -2.78 4.57 -8.54
C CYS A 240 -1.59 3.84 -9.17
N GLY A 241 -1.69 3.54 -10.46
CA GLY A 241 -0.63 2.88 -11.21
C GLY A 241 -0.56 3.41 -12.64
N ILE A 242 0.62 3.29 -13.24
CA ILE A 242 0.87 3.68 -14.63
C ILE A 242 1.55 2.51 -15.32
N THR A 243 0.84 1.94 -16.31
CA THR A 243 1.07 0.58 -16.85
C THR A 243 2.33 0.40 -17.69
N SER A 244 2.98 1.45 -18.21
CA SER A 244 4.17 1.25 -19.05
C SER A 244 5.04 2.49 -19.17
N THR A 245 6.28 2.37 -18.71
CA THR A 245 7.35 3.35 -18.95
C THR A 245 8.56 2.69 -19.64
N ASP A 246 8.29 1.69 -20.49
CA ASP A 246 9.26 0.88 -21.27
C ASP A 246 10.27 0.05 -20.48
N SER A 247 10.49 0.29 -19.17
CA SER A 247 11.40 -0.50 -18.34
C SER A 247 10.86 -0.87 -16.97
N GLY A 248 9.68 -0.36 -16.61
CA GLY A 248 9.08 -0.60 -15.32
C GLY A 248 7.69 0.01 -15.24
N PHE A 249 7.07 -0.15 -14.08
CA PHE A 249 5.84 0.53 -13.72
C PHE A 249 5.95 1.10 -12.30
N PHE A 250 5.14 2.12 -12.06
CA PHE A 250 5.06 2.76 -10.76
C PHE A 250 3.68 2.55 -10.16
N VAL A 251 3.63 2.18 -8.88
CA VAL A 251 2.41 2.16 -8.08
C VAL A 251 2.55 3.19 -6.97
N TYR A 252 1.51 3.99 -6.77
CA TYR A 252 1.48 5.11 -5.85
C TYR A 252 0.41 4.87 -4.80
N ILE A 253 0.78 5.00 -3.53
CA ILE A 253 -0.13 4.79 -2.40
C ILE A 253 -0.02 6.01 -1.49
N SER A 254 -1.12 6.73 -1.30
CA SER A 254 -1.14 7.85 -0.34
C SER A 254 -1.16 7.34 1.10
N ASP A 255 -0.50 8.02 2.02
CA ASP A 255 -0.57 7.75 3.46
C ASP A 255 -1.07 8.99 4.23
N ALA A 256 -1.52 8.75 5.46
CA ALA A 256 -2.16 9.70 6.36
C ALA A 256 -1.34 10.98 6.58
N GLU A 257 -0.02 10.87 6.70
CA GLU A 257 0.86 11.95 7.13
C GLU A 257 1.33 12.86 5.98
N THR A 258 0.49 13.07 4.96
CA THR A 258 0.88 13.74 3.70
C THR A 258 2.06 13.06 3.00
N GLN A 259 2.26 11.78 3.25
CA GLN A 259 3.28 10.95 2.61
C GLN A 259 2.68 10.22 1.40
N MET A 260 3.53 9.89 0.43
CA MET A 260 3.21 9.04 -0.69
C MET A 260 4.27 7.96 -0.80
N HIS A 261 3.84 6.70 -0.77
CA HIS A 261 4.69 5.56 -1.07
C HIS A 261 4.70 5.39 -2.59
N VAL A 262 5.88 5.42 -3.19
CA VAL A 262 6.12 5.24 -4.61
C VAL A 262 6.87 3.92 -4.79
N LEU A 263 6.18 2.92 -5.33
CA LEU A 263 6.74 1.61 -5.64
C LEU A 263 7.20 1.62 -7.09
N PHE A 264 8.48 1.32 -7.32
CA PHE A 264 9.00 1.06 -8.65
C PHE A 264 9.24 -0.45 -8.80
N ASN A 265 8.66 -1.04 -9.84
CA ASN A 265 8.81 -2.45 -10.15
C ASN A 265 9.33 -2.61 -11.58
N ARG A 266 10.20 -3.58 -11.76
CA ARG A 266 10.78 -3.97 -13.04
C ARG A 266 9.81 -4.86 -13.83
N TRP A 267 9.89 -4.80 -15.17
CA TRP A 267 9.12 -5.66 -16.08
C TRP A 267 9.79 -6.99 -16.44
N ASP A 268 11.12 -7.09 -16.32
CA ASP A 268 11.94 -8.15 -16.93
C ASP A 268 12.03 -9.44 -16.11
#